data_AF-A0A3D9L6I8-F1
#
_entry.id   AF-A0A3D9L6I8-F1
#
_cell.length_a   1.000
_cell.length_b   1.000
_cell.length_c   1.000
_cell.angle_alpha   90.00
_cell.angle_beta   90.00
_cell.angle_gamma   90.00
#
_symmetry.space_group_name_H-M   'P 1'
#
loop_
_entity.id
_entity.type
_entity.pdbx_description
1 polymer ?
#
loop_
_entity_poly.entity_id
_entity_poly.type
_entity_poly.pdbx_seq_one_letter_code
_entity_poly.pdbx_strand_id
1 'polypeptide(L)'
;MTRYFAKITATYVAKNKLCQELANIAKTKDAKILEGTDELEQYLENLKEHVALANAHHPRCKPEELTIYTPGDSHTCYMVYIPGLFHMSIFKEATP
;
A
#
# COMPACT_ATOMS: atom_id res chain seq x y z
N MET A 1 17.63 -1.78 15.74
CA MET A 1 16.59 -2.56 15.04
C MET A 1 15.99 -1.65 13.98
N THR A 2 15.87 -2.11 12.73
CA THR A 2 15.28 -1.30 11.67
C THR A 2 13.75 -1.33 11.81
N ARG A 3 13.10 -0.16 11.82
CA ARG A 3 11.63 -0.05 11.81
C ARG A 3 11.18 0.72 10.59
N TYR A 4 10.00 0.40 10.09
CA TYR A 4 9.36 1.12 9.01
C TYR A 4 8.00 1.65 9.45
N PHE A 5 7.63 2.82 8.96
CA PHE A 5 6.32 3.42 9.21
C PHE A 5 5.58 3.61 7.90
N ALA A 6 4.48 2.87 7.74
CA ALA A 6 3.60 2.92 6.58
C ALA A 6 2.47 3.93 6.82
N LYS A 7 2.34 4.91 5.92
CA LYS A 7 1.34 5.97 6.03
C LYS A 7 0.75 6.33 4.67
N ILE A 8 -0.57 6.44 4.60
CA ILE A 8 -1.29 6.99 3.46
C ILE A 8 -1.02 8.49 3.38
N THR A 9 -0.51 8.93 2.24
CA THR A 9 -0.18 10.33 1.97
C THR A 9 -1.22 11.02 1.10
N ALA A 10 -1.97 10.26 0.28
CA ALA A 10 -3.10 10.78 -0.46
C ALA A 10 -4.19 9.71 -0.66
N THR A 11 -5.44 10.15 -0.67
CA THR A 11 -6.59 9.34 -1.09
C THR A 11 -7.43 10.12 -2.09
N TYR A 12 -8.01 9.41 -3.05
CA TYR A 12 -8.83 9.97 -4.10
C TYR A 12 -10.25 9.41 -4.03
N VAL A 13 -11.18 10.03 -4.75
CA VAL A 13 -12.59 9.62 -4.76
C VAL A 13 -12.73 8.26 -5.42
N ALA A 14 -13.28 7.29 -4.68
CA ALA A 14 -13.57 5.96 -5.20
C ALA A 14 -14.74 6.01 -6.20
N LYS A 15 -14.49 5.58 -7.45
CA LYS A 15 -15.44 5.72 -8.56
C LYS A 15 -16.37 4.52 -8.74
N ASN A 16 -16.04 3.36 -8.15
CA ASN A 16 -16.81 2.12 -8.26
C ASN A 16 -16.66 1.26 -6.98
N LYS A 17 -17.36 0.12 -6.93
CA LYS A 17 -17.35 -0.79 -5.77
C LYS A 17 -15.98 -1.38 -5.47
N LEU A 18 -15.20 -1.74 -6.51
CA LEU A 18 -13.83 -2.20 -6.36
C LEU A 18 -12.94 -1.13 -5.70
N CYS A 19 -12.98 0.10 -6.22
CA CYS A 19 -12.24 1.23 -5.63
C CYS A 19 -12.64 1.49 -4.18
N GLN A 20 -13.92 1.33 -3.82
CA GLN A 20 -14.39 1.49 -2.44
C GLN A 20 -13.81 0.41 -1.52
N GLU A 21 -13.81 -0.85 -1.95
CA GLU A 21 -13.22 -1.96 -1.20
C GLU A 21 -11.71 -1.75 -1.00
N LEU A 22 -11.00 -1.42 -2.07
CA LEU A 22 -9.56 -1.14 -2.03
C LEU A 22 -9.22 0.06 -1.14
N ALA A 23 -10.02 1.12 -1.19
CA ALA A 23 -9.84 2.27 -0.29
C ALA A 23 -10.05 1.90 1.18
N ASN A 24 -11.00 1.01 1.48
CA ASN A 24 -11.22 0.52 2.84
C ASN A 24 -10.04 -0.35 3.30
N ILE A 25 -9.56 -1.26 2.45
CA ILE A 25 -8.37 -2.07 2.74
C ILE A 25 -7.17 -1.17 3.03
N ALA A 26 -6.89 -0.18 2.17
CA ALA A 26 -5.80 0.76 2.38
C ALA A 26 -5.89 1.45 3.74
N LYS A 27 -7.08 1.94 4.13
CA LYS A 27 -7.29 2.58 5.45
C LYS A 27 -6.99 1.66 6.63
N THR A 28 -7.30 0.36 6.55
CA THR A 28 -6.95 -0.60 7.63
C THR A 28 -5.45 -0.80 7.78
N LYS A 29 -4.67 -0.41 6.77
CA LYS A 29 -3.23 -0.58 6.70
C LYS A 29 -2.47 0.74 6.92
N ASP A 30 -3.20 1.84 7.15
CA ASP A 30 -2.63 3.16 7.40
C ASP A 30 -1.99 3.27 8.80
N ALA A 31 -1.00 4.15 8.93
CA ALA A 31 -0.25 4.43 10.16
C ALA A 31 0.29 3.17 10.88
N LYS A 32 0.72 2.16 10.12
CA LYS A 32 1.25 0.90 10.68
C LYS A 32 2.77 0.99 10.89
N ILE A 33 3.23 0.55 12.07
CA ILE A 33 4.65 0.30 12.34
C ILE A 33 4.97 -1.14 11.95
N LEU A 34 6.09 -1.34 11.25
CA LEU A 34 6.59 -2.62 10.79
C LEU A 34 8.00 -2.84 11.37
N GLU A 35 8.19 -3.97 12.04
CA GLU A 35 9.43 -4.33 12.72
C GLU A 35 10.33 -5.16 11.80
N GLY A 36 11.30 -4.49 11.17
CA GLY A 36 12.29 -5.13 10.31
C GLY A 36 11.83 -5.30 8.86
N THR A 37 12.72 -5.89 8.08
CA THR A 37 12.55 -6.07 6.63
C THR A 37 11.57 -7.21 6.32
N ASP A 38 11.56 -8.27 7.11
CA ASP A 38 10.65 -9.41 6.91
C ASP A 38 9.18 -8.98 7.05
N GLU A 39 8.85 -8.18 8.07
CA GLU A 39 7.48 -7.68 8.23
C GLU A 39 7.10 -6.69 7.11
N LEU A 40 8.07 -5.90 6.63
CA LEU A 40 7.86 -5.03 5.48
C LEU A 40 7.53 -5.83 4.22
N GLU A 41 8.30 -6.86 3.90
CA GLU A 41 8.09 -7.71 2.74
C GLU A 41 6.74 -8.41 2.81
N GLN A 42 6.42 -9.03 3.96
CA GLN A 42 5.11 -9.63 4.20
C GLN A 42 3.98 -8.61 4.08
N TYR A 43 4.15 -7.39 4.57
CA TYR A 43 3.15 -6.34 4.47
C TYR A 43 2.88 -5.96 3.00
N LEU A 44 3.93 -5.83 2.19
CA LEU A 44 3.82 -5.54 0.75
C LEU A 44 3.17 -6.68 -0.03
N GLU A 45 3.50 -7.94 0.27
CA GLU A 45 2.87 -9.12 -0.33
C GLU A 45 1.38 -9.18 0.03
N ASN A 46 1.02 -9.02 1.30
CA ASN A 46 -0.36 -8.98 1.75
C ASN A 46 -1.19 -7.90 1.04
N LEU A 47 -0.60 -6.73 0.76
CA LEU A 47 -1.27 -5.68 -0.02
C LEU A 47 -1.54 -6.12 -1.46
N LYS A 48 -0.58 -6.77 -2.12
CA LYS A 48 -0.77 -7.31 -3.49
C LYS A 48 -1.87 -8.36 -3.51
N GLU A 49 -1.88 -9.27 -2.55
CA GLU A 49 -2.89 -10.32 -2.43
C GLU A 49 -4.29 -9.74 -2.22
N HIS A 50 -4.43 -8.75 -1.33
CA HIS A 50 -5.70 -8.08 -1.12
C HIS A 50 -6.22 -7.39 -2.39
N VAL A 51 -5.34 -6.79 -3.19
CA VAL A 51 -5.73 -6.19 -4.48
C VAL A 51 -6.17 -7.25 -5.48
N ALA A 52 -5.45 -8.36 -5.57
CA ALA A 52 -5.83 -9.48 -6.44
C ALA A 52 -7.18 -10.10 -6.05
N LEU A 53 -7.43 -10.29 -4.75
CA LEU A 53 -8.69 -10.79 -4.22
C LEU A 53 -9.85 -9.82 -4.51
N ALA A 54 -9.66 -8.52 -4.29
CA ALA A 54 -10.68 -7.52 -4.59
C ALA A 54 -11.01 -7.50 -6.10
N ASN A 55 -10.00 -7.58 -6.97
CA ASN A 55 -10.23 -7.71 -8.42
C ASN A 55 -11.06 -8.95 -8.77
N ALA A 56 -10.79 -10.10 -8.13
CA ALA A 56 -11.53 -11.34 -8.34
C ALA A 56 -12.99 -11.25 -7.85
N HIS A 57 -13.24 -10.53 -6.75
CA HIS A 57 -14.58 -10.31 -6.21
C HIS A 57 -15.42 -9.35 -7.07
N HIS A 58 -14.79 -8.48 -7.85
CA HIS A 58 -15.46 -7.47 -8.68
C HIS A 58 -15.15 -7.63 -10.18
N PRO A 59 -15.50 -8.76 -10.81
CA PRO A 59 -15.12 -9.06 -12.21
C PRO A 59 -15.77 -8.14 -13.25
N ARG A 60 -16.78 -7.35 -12.86
CA ARG A 60 -17.43 -6.34 -13.71
C ARG A 60 -16.74 -4.98 -13.68
N CYS A 61 -15.83 -4.75 -12.73
CA CYS A 61 -15.02 -3.54 -12.66
C CYS A 61 -13.77 -3.71 -13.52
N LYS A 62 -13.18 -2.60 -13.98
CA LYS A 62 -11.82 -2.63 -14.53
C LYS A 62 -10.87 -3.03 -13.40
N PRO A 63 -9.99 -4.02 -13.58
CA PRO A 63 -9.06 -4.42 -12.54
C PRO A 63 -8.07 -3.30 -12.23
N GLU A 64 -7.73 -3.16 -10.95
CA GLU A 64 -6.75 -2.20 -10.46
C GLU A 64 -5.40 -2.90 -10.19
N GLU A 65 -4.31 -2.16 -10.35
CA GLU A 65 -2.96 -2.68 -10.15
C GLU A 65 -2.24 -1.89 -9.05
N LEU A 66 -1.57 -2.62 -8.15
CA LEU A 66 -0.74 -2.04 -7.10
C LEU A 66 0.68 -1.83 -7.62
N THR A 67 1.12 -0.58 -7.67
CA THR A 67 2.50 -0.24 -7.99
C THR A 67 3.29 -0.02 -6.70
N ILE A 68 4.49 -0.62 -6.64
CA ILE A 68 5.44 -0.47 -5.53
C ILE A 68 6.80 -0.12 -6.13
N TYR A 69 7.40 0.96 -5.68
CA TYR A 69 8.76 1.35 -6.09
C TYR A 69 9.48 2.12 -4.99
N THR A 70 10.81 2.14 -5.05
CA THR A 70 11.66 2.95 -4.18
C THR A 70 12.13 4.19 -4.96
N PRO A 71 11.74 5.42 -4.55
CA PRO A 71 12.23 6.63 -5.21
C PRO A 71 13.73 6.83 -4.92
N GLY A 72 14.55 6.80 -5.98
CA GLY A 72 16.00 6.98 -5.91
C GLY A 72 16.77 5.74 -5.44
N ASP A 73 18.07 5.90 -5.18
CA ASP A 73 18.98 4.83 -4.71
C ASP A 73 18.93 4.57 -3.20
N SER A 74 18.01 5.22 -2.46
CA SER A 74 17.89 5.01 -1.02
C SER A 74 16.75 4.05 -0.69
N HIS A 75 17.09 2.88 -0.13
CA HIS A 75 16.15 1.91 0.48
C HIS A 75 15.46 2.43 1.77
N THR A 76 15.36 3.74 1.93
CA THR A 76 14.80 4.43 3.10
C THR A 76 13.32 4.78 2.91
N CYS A 77 12.80 4.70 1.68
CA CYS A 77 11.42 5.02 1.36
C CYS A 77 10.87 4.08 0.30
N TYR A 78 9.66 3.55 0.52
CA TYR A 78 8.87 2.84 -0.49
C TYR A 78 7.62 3.66 -0.79
N MET A 79 7.29 3.75 -2.07
CA MET A 79 6.06 4.35 -2.56
C MET A 79 5.15 3.23 -3.06
N VAL A 80 3.97 3.15 -2.45
CA VAL A 80 2.94 2.16 -2.76
C VAL A 80 1.70 2.91 -3.22
N TYR A 81 1.20 2.65 -4.42
CA TYR A 81 0.04 3.37 -4.93
C TYR A 81 -0.80 2.54 -5.91
N ILE A 82 -2.09 2.87 -5.98
CA ILE A 82 -2.99 2.46 -7.06
C ILE A 82 -3.36 3.75 -7.81
N PRO A 83 -3.03 3.85 -9.13
CA PRO A 83 -3.24 5.06 -9.90
C PRO A 83 -4.67 5.62 -9.78
N GLY A 84 -4.79 6.86 -9.31
CA GLY A 84 -6.08 7.53 -9.17
C GLY A 84 -6.95 7.05 -8.00
N LEU A 85 -6.40 6.26 -7.07
CA LEU A 85 -7.11 5.77 -5.88
C LEU A 85 -6.44 6.15 -4.56
N PHE A 86 -5.19 5.77 -4.33
CA PHE A 86 -4.45 6.14 -3.12
C PHE A 86 -2.95 6.12 -3.32
N HIS A 87 -2.24 6.88 -2.49
CA HIS A 87 -0.78 6.87 -2.35
C HIS A 87 -0.43 6.61 -0.89
N MET A 88 0.55 5.74 -0.68
CA MET A 88 1.10 5.39 0.61
C MET A 88 2.63 5.47 0.52
N SER A 89 3.23 5.99 1.57
CA SER A 89 4.67 6.05 1.73
C SER A 89 5.06 5.23 2.95
N ILE A 90 6.09 4.40 2.80
CA ILE A 90 6.65 3.59 3.87
C ILE A 90 8.07 4.04 4.11
N PHE A 91 8.32 4.68 5.23
CA PHE A 91 9.61 5.28 5.56
C PHE A 91 10.35 4.44 6.58
N LYS A 92 11.65 4.24 6.39
CA LYS A 92 12.53 3.69 7.42
C LYS A 92 12.69 4.73 8.52
N GLU A 93 12.31 4.39 9.75
CA GLU A 93 12.52 5.27 10.89
C GLU A 93 14.03 5.45 11.14
N ALA A 94 14.45 6.70 11.30
CA ALA A 94 15.78 7.00 11.81
C ALA A 94 15.86 6.45 13.24
N THR A 95 16.80 5.53 13.47
CA THR A 95 17.12 5.08 14.83
C THR A 95 17.88 6.24 15.50
N PRO A 96 17.49 6.70 16.69
CA PRO A 96 18.22 7.73 17.42
C PRO A 96 19.64 7.29 17.79
#